data_AF-A0A6G9Y863-F1
#
_entry.id   AF-A0A6G9Y863-F1
#
_cell.length_a   1.000
_cell.length_b   1.000
_cell.length_c   1.000
_cell.angle_alpha   90.00
_cell.angle_beta   90.00
_cell.angle_gamma   90.00
#
_symmetry.space_group_name_H-M   'P 1'
#
loop_
_entity.id
_entity.type
_entity.pdbx_description
1 polymer ?
#
loop_
_entity_poly.entity_id
_entity_poly.type
_entity_poly.pdbx_seq_one_letter_code
_entity_poly.pdbx_strand_id
1 'polypeptide(L)'
;MSSDYTPPDSGRPCSGTTDRDDYRSDVRKWSRKNSLSGLKLRSEMDAREASVLRSLVGAVSGLLTERASSAPEDDLAALTGLRTGNTIPPDDPRLRRLLPDFHRSEPGSPDADRADLNSALRGLHEPDIIDAKLAAGSVVLDTVPADGGRIILTPSRPMPGSPRSPTSGSRSAPYSASMPRPRIS
;
A
#
# COMPACT_ATOMS: atom_id res chain seq x y z
N MET A 1 2.67 64.51 39.61
CA MET A 1 2.17 64.19 38.25
C MET A 1 2.40 62.71 38.01
N SER A 2 1.37 61.90 38.22
CA SER A 2 1.34 60.51 37.74
C SER A 2 -0.10 60.17 37.43
N SER A 3 -0.28 59.64 36.23
CA SER A 3 -1.46 59.69 35.40
C SER A 3 -2.45 58.58 35.77
N ASP A 4 -3.69 58.96 36.03
CA ASP A 4 -4.81 58.01 36.06
C ASP A 4 -5.06 57.50 34.64
N TYR A 5 -5.00 56.19 34.45
CA TYR A 5 -5.41 55.52 33.23
C TYR A 5 -6.65 54.69 33.51
N THR A 6 -7.80 55.13 32.98
CA THR A 6 -9.05 54.37 32.98
C THR A 6 -9.22 53.71 31.61
N PRO A 7 -9.22 52.37 31.50
CA PRO A 7 -9.46 51.69 30.24
C PRO A 7 -10.96 51.76 29.84
N PRO A 8 -11.28 51.82 28.53
CA PRO A 8 -12.66 51.91 28.08
C PRO A 8 -13.41 50.57 28.14
N ASP A 9 -14.67 50.68 28.57
CA ASP A 9 -15.72 49.66 28.49
C ASP A 9 -15.84 49.14 27.05
N SER A 10 -15.67 47.83 26.88
CA SER A 10 -15.93 47.17 25.61
C SER A 10 -16.43 45.73 25.84
N GLY A 11 -17.73 45.57 25.61
CA GLY A 11 -18.27 44.40 24.93
C GLY A 11 -18.70 43.25 25.84
N ARG A 12 -20.02 42.99 25.80
CA ARG A 12 -20.58 41.68 26.18
C ARG A 12 -19.79 40.58 25.47
N PRO A 13 -19.45 39.46 26.14
CA PRO A 13 -18.83 38.34 25.45
C PRO A 13 -19.84 37.76 24.45
N CYS A 14 -19.50 37.83 23.16
CA CYS A 14 -20.15 37.00 22.16
C CYS A 14 -20.02 35.55 22.61
N SER A 15 -21.14 34.87 22.84
CA SER A 15 -21.21 33.41 22.96
C SER A 15 -20.88 32.80 21.60
N GLY A 16 -19.61 32.85 21.22
CA GLY A 16 -19.08 32.19 20.04
C GLY A 16 -19.01 30.71 20.31
N THR A 17 -20.02 30.00 19.79
CA THR A 17 -20.02 28.56 19.53
C THR A 17 -18.63 28.07 19.19
N THR A 18 -18.25 26.94 19.80
CA THR A 18 -17.03 26.16 19.58
C THR A 18 -16.74 25.95 18.10
N ASP A 19 -16.08 26.92 17.48
CA ASP A 19 -15.43 26.79 16.19
C ASP A 19 -13.95 26.47 16.47
N ARG A 20 -13.71 25.18 16.74
CA ARG A 20 -12.35 24.69 16.98
C ARG A 20 -12.19 23.21 16.70
N ASP A 21 -12.84 22.67 15.65
CA ASP A 21 -12.62 21.28 15.22
C ASP A 21 -12.87 21.01 13.71
N ASP A 22 -13.02 22.02 12.85
CA ASP A 22 -13.51 21.78 11.46
C ASP A 22 -12.43 21.63 10.36
N TYR A 23 -11.14 21.60 10.73
CA TYR A 23 -10.05 21.32 9.77
C TYR A 23 -9.47 19.91 9.87
N ARG A 24 -10.06 19.05 10.71
CA ARG A 24 -9.72 17.63 10.70
C ARG A 24 -10.52 17.01 9.56
N SER A 25 -9.86 16.76 8.43
CA SER A 25 -10.46 16.00 7.33
C SER A 25 -11.01 14.70 7.91
N ASP A 26 -12.33 14.61 8.04
CA ASP A 26 -13.02 13.43 8.55
C ASP A 26 -13.02 12.36 7.45
N VAL A 27 -11.84 11.80 7.19
CA VAL A 27 -11.70 10.59 6.39
C VAL A 27 -12.58 9.55 7.05
N ARG A 28 -13.62 9.11 6.33
CA ARG A 28 -14.60 8.18 6.89
C ARG A 28 -13.92 6.87 7.31
N LYS A 29 -14.35 6.35 8.47
CA LYS A 29 -13.76 5.15 9.06
C LYS A 29 -14.08 3.91 8.22
N TRP A 30 -13.06 3.09 7.98
CA TRP A 30 -13.23 1.78 7.37
C TRP A 30 -13.91 0.81 8.34
N SER A 31 -14.91 0.07 7.84
CA SER A 31 -15.56 -1.01 8.59
C SER A 31 -15.19 -2.37 8.01
N ARG A 32 -14.88 -3.32 8.90
CA ARG A 32 -14.55 -4.70 8.56
C ARG A 32 -15.74 -5.61 8.86
N LYS A 33 -16.27 -6.30 7.86
CA LYS A 33 -17.30 -7.32 8.03
C LYS A 33 -16.76 -8.68 7.59
N ASN A 34 -16.68 -9.63 8.52
CA ASN A 34 -16.36 -11.02 8.21
C ASN A 34 -17.67 -11.80 8.04
N SER A 35 -17.76 -12.64 7.01
CA SER A 35 -18.94 -13.44 6.71
C SER A 35 -18.54 -14.79 6.15
N LEU A 36 -19.47 -15.73 6.05
CA LEU A 36 -19.24 -17.03 5.38
C LEU A 36 -18.74 -16.84 3.92
N SER A 37 -19.12 -15.72 3.28
CA SER A 37 -18.65 -15.34 1.94
C SER A 37 -17.28 -14.61 1.95
N GLY A 38 -16.56 -14.59 3.07
CA GLY A 38 -15.27 -13.94 3.23
C GLY A 38 -15.31 -12.53 3.82
N LEU A 39 -14.13 -11.91 3.83
CA LEU A 39 -13.84 -10.58 4.36
C LEU A 39 -14.33 -9.48 3.41
N LYS A 40 -15.02 -8.48 3.95
CA LYS A 40 -15.39 -7.25 3.24
C LYS A 40 -14.93 -6.03 4.04
N LEU A 41 -14.18 -5.14 3.41
CA LEU A 41 -13.88 -3.82 3.92
C LEU A 41 -14.81 -2.82 3.25
N ARG A 42 -15.37 -1.89 4.02
CA ARG A 42 -16.32 -0.90 3.51
C ARG A 42 -15.94 0.49 3.98
N SER A 43 -16.11 1.45 3.09
CA SER A 43 -16.05 2.88 3.41
C SER A 43 -17.02 3.63 2.51
N GLU A 44 -17.13 4.93 2.73
CA GLU A 44 -17.85 5.87 1.87
C GLU A 44 -16.96 7.08 1.63
N MET A 45 -17.09 7.69 0.45
CA MET A 45 -16.28 8.83 0.02
C MET A 45 -17.16 9.82 -0.72
N ASP A 46 -16.95 11.12 -0.55
CA ASP A 46 -17.71 12.09 -1.34
C ASP A 46 -17.16 12.25 -2.77
N ALA A 47 -17.91 12.97 -3.61
CA ALA A 47 -17.57 13.16 -5.03
C ALA A 47 -16.22 13.86 -5.24
N ARG A 48 -15.86 14.82 -4.39
CA ARG A 48 -14.59 15.56 -4.50
C ARG A 48 -13.43 14.66 -4.12
N GLU A 49 -13.54 13.95 -3.00
CA GLU A 49 -12.53 12.98 -2.57
C GLU A 49 -12.33 11.89 -3.64
N ALA A 50 -13.43 11.38 -4.21
CA ALA A 50 -13.41 10.38 -5.29
C ALA A 50 -12.70 10.88 -6.53
N SER A 51 -13.05 12.09 -6.97
CA SER A 51 -12.41 12.72 -8.12
C SER A 51 -10.90 12.88 -7.92
N VAL A 52 -10.47 13.38 -6.76
CA VAL A 52 -9.05 13.55 -6.44
C VAL A 52 -8.32 12.22 -6.42
N LEU A 53 -8.83 11.22 -5.71
CA LEU A 53 -8.19 9.91 -5.60
C LEU A 53 -8.07 9.23 -6.98
N ARG A 54 -9.14 9.25 -7.77
CA ARG A 54 -9.14 8.65 -9.12
C ARG A 54 -8.15 9.35 -10.05
N SER A 55 -8.08 10.69 -9.99
CA SER A 55 -7.10 11.47 -10.76
C SER A 55 -5.66 11.11 -10.39
N LEU A 56 -5.36 11.04 -9.09
CA LEU A 56 -4.03 10.66 -8.60
C LEU A 56 -3.64 9.24 -9.00
N VAL A 57 -4.55 8.27 -8.85
CA VAL A 57 -4.31 6.88 -9.25
C VAL A 57 -4.11 6.78 -10.76
N GLY A 58 -4.87 7.52 -11.56
CA GLY A 58 -4.68 7.61 -13.01
C GLY A 58 -3.30 8.15 -13.38
N ALA A 59 -2.87 9.25 -12.75
CA ALA A 59 -1.55 9.82 -12.98
C ALA A 59 -0.41 8.86 -12.61
N VAL A 60 -0.49 8.20 -11.45
CA VAL A 60 0.51 7.20 -11.01
C VAL A 60 0.54 5.99 -11.96
N SER A 61 -0.62 5.51 -12.41
CA SER A 61 -0.69 4.40 -13.36
C SER A 61 -0.06 4.76 -14.70
N GLY A 62 -0.24 6.00 -15.16
CA GLY A 62 0.44 6.55 -16.34
C GLY A 62 1.96 6.53 -16.19
N LEU A 63 2.49 7.06 -15.08
CA LEU A 63 3.94 7.05 -14.80
C LEU A 63 4.53 5.64 -14.75
N LEU A 64 3.80 4.69 -14.16
CA LEU A 64 4.24 3.28 -14.11
C LEU A 64 4.22 2.61 -15.49
N THR A 65 3.23 2.94 -16.33
CA THR A 65 3.12 2.42 -17.71
C THR A 65 4.26 2.96 -18.58
N GLU A 66 4.53 4.27 -18.50
CA GLU A 66 5.66 4.89 -19.20
C GLU A 66 7.00 4.28 -18.77
N ARG A 67 7.14 4.01 -17.47
CA ARG A 67 8.32 3.32 -16.93
C ARG A 67 8.48 1.90 -17.47
N ALA A 68 7.40 1.14 -17.57
CA ALA A 68 7.45 -0.20 -18.16
C ALA A 68 7.84 -0.16 -19.64
N SER A 69 7.27 0.77 -20.40
CA SER A 69 7.53 0.90 -21.85
C SER A 69 8.93 1.41 -22.19
N SER A 70 9.65 2.00 -21.24
CA SER A 70 11.04 2.46 -21.43
C SER A 70 12.08 1.40 -21.08
N ALA A 71 11.65 0.22 -20.62
CA ALA A 71 12.57 -0.88 -20.36
C ALA A 71 13.24 -1.33 -21.68
N PRO A 72 14.54 -1.72 -21.63
CA PRO A 72 15.22 -2.26 -22.80
C PRO A 72 14.47 -3.48 -23.36
N GLU A 73 14.27 -3.52 -24.68
CA GLU A 73 13.81 -4.74 -25.34
C GLU A 73 14.93 -5.79 -25.30
N ASP A 74 14.58 -7.01 -24.92
CA ASP A 74 15.52 -8.12 -24.79
C ASP A 74 15.09 -9.23 -25.76
N ASP A 75 15.87 -9.42 -26.83
CA ASP A 75 15.63 -10.47 -27.84
C ASP A 75 15.59 -11.88 -27.20
N LEU A 76 16.26 -12.07 -26.06
CA LEU A 76 16.24 -13.34 -25.33
C LEU A 76 14.97 -13.51 -24.48
N ALA A 77 14.31 -12.42 -24.07
CA ALA A 77 13.01 -12.46 -23.41
C ALA A 77 11.93 -13.07 -24.32
N ALA A 78 12.00 -12.79 -25.63
CA ALA A 78 11.10 -13.40 -26.62
C ALA A 78 11.26 -14.92 -26.71
N LEU A 79 12.46 -15.43 -26.43
CA LEU A 79 12.80 -16.86 -26.48
C LEU A 79 12.56 -17.58 -25.14
N THR A 80 12.73 -16.89 -24.01
CA THR A 80 12.68 -17.48 -22.66
C THR A 80 11.40 -17.17 -21.89
N GLY A 81 10.63 -16.17 -22.31
CA GLY A 81 9.44 -15.66 -21.62
C GLY A 81 9.75 -14.82 -20.37
N LEU A 82 11.02 -14.58 -20.05
CA LEU A 82 11.44 -13.77 -18.91
C LEU A 82 11.55 -12.30 -19.33
N ARG A 83 10.64 -11.45 -18.84
CA ARG A 83 10.70 -10.00 -19.08
C ARG A 83 11.83 -9.39 -18.26
N THR A 84 12.78 -8.75 -18.93
CA THR A 84 13.83 -7.95 -18.29
C THR A 84 13.34 -6.51 -18.13
N GLY A 85 13.39 -5.99 -16.90
CA GLY A 85 13.05 -4.62 -16.56
C GLY A 85 14.23 -3.66 -16.66
N ASN A 86 13.98 -2.42 -16.26
CA ASN A 86 15.01 -1.39 -16.18
C ASN A 86 16.06 -1.71 -15.10
N THR A 87 17.32 -1.41 -15.38
CA THR A 87 18.44 -1.61 -14.44
C THR A 87 18.84 -0.32 -13.72
N ILE A 88 18.56 0.84 -14.33
CA ILE A 88 18.87 2.16 -13.78
C ILE A 88 17.72 2.61 -12.87
N PRO A 89 17.98 3.17 -11.67
CA PRO A 89 16.93 3.69 -10.80
C PRO A 89 16.15 4.84 -11.46
N PRO A 90 14.85 5.02 -11.13
CA PRO A 90 14.08 6.15 -11.64
C PRO A 90 14.67 7.49 -11.20
N ASP A 91 14.73 8.47 -12.13
CA ASP A 91 15.13 9.85 -11.84
C ASP A 91 14.06 10.59 -11.03
N ASP A 92 12.78 10.37 -11.34
CA ASP A 92 11.67 10.97 -10.58
C ASP A 92 11.64 10.40 -9.14
N PRO A 93 11.79 11.25 -8.10
CA PRO A 93 11.73 10.82 -6.71
C PRO A 93 10.39 10.16 -6.32
N ARG A 94 9.28 10.49 -7.00
CA ARG A 94 7.96 9.86 -6.78
C ARG A 94 7.98 8.41 -7.23
N LEU A 95 8.51 8.14 -8.42
CA LEU A 95 8.71 6.77 -8.91
C LEU A 95 9.72 6.03 -8.06
N ARG A 96 10.80 6.67 -7.62
CA ARG A 96 11.78 6.05 -6.72
C ARG A 96 11.18 5.63 -5.37
N ARG A 97 10.17 6.36 -4.87
CA ARG A 97 9.40 5.94 -3.68
C ARG A 97 8.50 4.75 -3.95
N LEU A 98 7.94 4.65 -5.16
CA LEU A 98 7.11 3.51 -5.57
C LEU A 98 7.94 2.27 -5.89
N LEU A 99 9.13 2.46 -6.45
CA LEU A 99 10.07 1.45 -6.94
C LEU A 99 11.44 1.59 -6.24
N PRO A 100 11.48 1.38 -4.91
CA PRO A 100 12.69 1.57 -4.12
C PRO A 100 13.77 0.54 -4.48
N ASP A 101 15.00 0.83 -4.09
CA ASP A 101 16.08 -0.17 -4.09
C ASP A 101 15.77 -1.32 -3.14
N PHE A 102 16.21 -2.51 -3.52
CA PHE A 102 16.04 -3.74 -2.73
C PHE A 102 16.99 -3.80 -1.55
N HIS A 103 18.18 -3.21 -1.71
CA HIS A 103 19.21 -3.14 -0.70
C HIS A 103 19.59 -1.69 -0.41
N ARG A 104 19.77 -1.34 0.87
CA ARG A 104 20.29 -0.05 1.31
C ARG A 104 21.73 -0.23 1.78
N SER A 105 22.67 0.55 1.25
CA SER A 105 24.05 0.51 1.74
C SER A 105 24.09 1.03 3.19
N GLU A 106 24.61 0.21 4.10
CA GLU A 106 24.89 0.65 5.48
C GLU A 106 26.34 1.11 5.60
N PRO A 107 26.61 2.27 6.23
CA PRO A 107 27.97 2.75 6.45
C PRO A 107 28.81 1.73 7.22
N GLY A 108 29.96 1.32 6.65
CA GLY A 108 30.88 0.36 7.28
C GLY A 108 30.59 -1.12 7.00
N SER A 109 29.55 -1.42 6.22
CA SER A 109 29.36 -2.76 5.65
C SER A 109 30.15 -2.91 4.34
N PRO A 110 30.57 -4.14 3.97
CA PRO A 110 31.15 -4.43 2.65
C PRO A 110 30.16 -4.20 1.49
N ASP A 111 28.97 -3.68 1.77
CA ASP A 111 27.86 -3.51 0.84
C ASP A 111 27.87 -2.15 0.14
N ALA A 112 28.93 -1.36 0.34
CA ALA A 112 29.13 -0.07 -0.30
C ALA A 112 29.18 -0.18 -1.84
N ASP A 113 29.59 -1.33 -2.38
CA ASP A 113 29.72 -1.58 -3.82
C ASP A 113 28.48 -2.24 -4.46
N ARG A 114 27.33 -2.32 -3.76
CA ARG A 114 26.11 -3.02 -4.22
C ARG A 114 25.24 -2.28 -5.25
N ALA A 115 25.75 -1.24 -5.92
CA ALA A 115 25.04 -0.60 -7.03
C ALA A 115 24.68 -1.63 -8.12
N ASP A 116 25.61 -2.54 -8.42
CA ASP A 116 25.42 -3.64 -9.38
C ASP A 116 24.35 -4.64 -8.93
N LEU A 117 24.24 -4.90 -7.62
CA LEU A 117 23.21 -5.79 -7.06
C LEU A 117 21.81 -5.17 -7.22
N ASN A 118 21.63 -3.91 -6.83
CA ASN A 118 20.34 -3.24 -6.98
C ASN A 118 19.94 -3.12 -8.46
N SER A 119 20.90 -2.85 -9.34
CA SER A 119 20.72 -2.85 -10.79
C SER A 119 20.18 -4.19 -11.31
N ALA A 120 20.81 -5.31 -10.93
CA ALA A 120 20.38 -6.65 -11.32
C ALA A 120 19.01 -7.03 -10.75
N LEU A 121 18.78 -6.79 -9.45
CA LEU A 121 17.50 -7.09 -8.80
C LEU A 121 16.34 -6.28 -9.38
N ARG A 122 16.61 -5.03 -9.77
CA ARG A 122 15.63 -4.18 -10.44
C ARG A 122 15.25 -4.72 -11.81
N GLY A 123 16.25 -5.11 -12.61
CA GLY A 123 16.00 -5.78 -13.89
C GLY A 123 15.09 -7.01 -13.75
N LEU A 124 15.25 -7.79 -12.68
CA LEU A 124 14.44 -8.99 -12.45
C LEU A 124 13.03 -8.71 -11.91
N HIS A 125 12.88 -7.75 -11.00
CA HIS A 125 11.65 -7.62 -10.19
C HIS A 125 10.80 -6.39 -10.51
N GLU A 126 11.36 -5.34 -11.09
CA GLU A 126 10.61 -4.13 -11.41
C GLU A 126 9.38 -4.40 -12.29
N PRO A 127 9.42 -5.29 -13.32
CA PRO A 127 8.24 -5.61 -14.12
C PRO A 127 7.05 -6.13 -13.28
N ASP A 128 7.30 -7.11 -12.41
CA ASP A 128 6.25 -7.70 -11.56
C ASP A 128 5.73 -6.71 -10.51
N ILE A 129 6.60 -5.84 -9.98
CA ILE A 129 6.22 -4.79 -9.05
C ILE A 129 5.31 -3.76 -9.75
N ILE A 130 5.64 -3.38 -10.99
CA ILE A 130 4.81 -2.47 -11.79
C ILE A 130 3.46 -3.12 -12.06
N ASP A 131 3.41 -4.37 -12.53
CA ASP A 131 2.16 -5.09 -12.79
C ASP A 131 1.28 -5.18 -11.55
N ALA A 132 1.86 -5.50 -10.39
CA ALA A 132 1.13 -5.56 -9.13
C ALA A 132 0.55 -4.19 -8.73
N LYS A 133 1.28 -3.10 -8.95
CA LYS A 133 0.81 -1.74 -8.66
C LYS A 133 -0.26 -1.28 -9.64
N LEU A 134 -0.13 -1.59 -10.93
CA LEU A 134 -1.16 -1.33 -11.94
C LEU A 134 -2.44 -2.10 -11.64
N ALA A 135 -2.33 -3.38 -11.28
CA ALA A 135 -3.47 -4.19 -10.86
C ALA A 135 -4.15 -3.59 -9.61
N ALA A 136 -3.38 -3.15 -8.61
CA ALA A 136 -3.93 -2.45 -7.44
C ALA A 136 -4.61 -1.13 -7.82
N GLY A 137 -4.01 -0.36 -8.73
CA GLY A 137 -4.61 0.87 -9.29
C GLY A 137 -5.96 0.60 -9.96
N SER A 138 -6.04 -0.45 -10.78
CA SER A 138 -7.31 -0.89 -11.39
C SER A 138 -8.35 -1.21 -10.33
N VAL A 139 -7.99 -1.98 -9.29
CA VAL A 139 -8.93 -2.29 -8.20
C VAL A 139 -9.46 -1.02 -7.54
N VAL A 140 -8.63 0.01 -7.34
CA VAL A 140 -9.10 1.29 -6.80
C VAL A 140 -10.08 1.96 -7.77
N LEU A 141 -9.75 2.03 -9.06
CA LEU A 141 -10.62 2.66 -10.07
C LEU A 141 -11.92 1.88 -10.30
N ASP A 142 -11.93 0.57 -10.11
CA ASP A 142 -13.13 -0.27 -10.24
C ASP A 142 -14.04 -0.17 -9.01
N THR A 143 -13.49 0.19 -7.85
CA THR A 143 -14.21 0.15 -6.57
C THR A 143 -14.63 1.53 -6.04
N VAL A 144 -13.98 2.60 -6.49
CA VAL A 144 -14.29 3.99 -6.12
C VAL A 144 -15.23 4.60 -7.17
N PRO A 145 -16.52 4.84 -6.86
CA PRO A 145 -17.44 5.45 -7.84
C PRO A 145 -17.01 6.87 -8.23
N ALA A 146 -17.22 7.27 -9.50
CA ALA A 146 -16.80 8.58 -10.00
C ALA A 146 -17.45 9.75 -9.25
N ASP A 147 -18.74 9.62 -8.92
CA ASP A 147 -19.53 10.64 -8.21
C ASP A 147 -19.48 10.47 -6.68
N GLY A 148 -18.55 9.65 -6.18
CA GLY A 148 -18.51 9.26 -4.77
C GLY A 148 -19.59 8.24 -4.40
N GLY A 149 -19.59 7.83 -3.14
CA GLY A 149 -20.50 6.84 -2.59
C GLY A 149 -19.78 5.68 -1.91
N ARG A 150 -20.44 4.52 -1.90
CA ARG A 150 -20.00 3.35 -1.13
C ARG A 150 -18.88 2.59 -1.84
N ILE A 151 -17.78 2.41 -1.12
CA ILE A 151 -16.64 1.58 -1.51
C ILE A 151 -16.76 0.23 -0.79
N ILE A 152 -16.62 -0.86 -1.55
CA ILE A 152 -16.57 -2.21 -1.00
C ILE A 152 -15.34 -2.93 -1.56
N LEU A 153 -14.35 -3.15 -0.71
CA LEU A 153 -13.21 -3.98 -1.05
C LEU A 153 -13.45 -5.39 -0.50
N THR A 154 -13.32 -6.36 -1.38
CA THR A 154 -12.99 -7.72 -0.95
C THR A 154 -11.48 -7.86 -1.10
N PRO A 155 -10.77 -8.61 -0.25
CA PRO A 155 -9.40 -9.01 -0.57
C PRO A 155 -9.50 -9.83 -1.86
N SER A 156 -9.30 -9.18 -3.00
CA SER A 156 -9.57 -9.77 -4.29
C SER A 156 -8.41 -10.69 -4.64
N ARG A 157 -8.84 -11.90 -5.00
CA ARG A 157 -8.37 -12.71 -6.12
C ARG A 157 -6.84 -12.94 -6.17
N PRO A 158 -6.36 -14.15 -5.84
CA PRO A 158 -4.97 -14.49 -6.12
C PRO A 158 -4.67 -14.26 -7.60
N MET A 159 -3.53 -13.61 -7.86
CA MET A 159 -2.96 -13.49 -9.19
C MET A 159 -2.93 -14.89 -9.83
N PRO A 160 -3.32 -15.06 -11.12
CA PRO A 160 -3.09 -16.31 -11.80
C PRO A 160 -1.58 -16.64 -11.71
N GLY A 161 -1.24 -17.74 -11.05
CA GLY A 161 0.15 -18.19 -10.86
C GLY A 161 0.77 -18.02 -9.48
N SER A 162 0.10 -17.39 -8.50
CA SER A 162 0.65 -17.30 -7.14
C SER A 162 0.32 -18.57 -6.33
N PRO A 163 1.31 -19.37 -5.87
CA PRO A 163 1.05 -20.52 -5.03
C PRO A 163 0.45 -20.06 -3.70
N ARG A 164 -0.75 -20.57 -3.37
CA ARG A 164 -1.38 -20.31 -2.08
C ARG A 164 -0.51 -20.95 -1.00
N SER A 165 0.10 -20.15 -0.12
CA SER A 165 0.67 -20.68 1.12
C SER A 165 -0.45 -21.40 1.88
N PRO A 166 -0.29 -22.67 2.26
CA PRO A 166 -1.27 -23.34 3.09
C PRO A 166 -1.33 -22.59 4.42
N THR A 167 -2.52 -22.10 4.76
CA THR A 167 -2.83 -21.58 6.09
C THR A 167 -2.44 -22.64 7.11
N SER A 168 -1.44 -22.35 7.94
CA SER A 168 -1.02 -23.16 9.09
C SER A 168 -2.16 -23.26 10.11
N GLY A 169 -3.11 -24.15 9.84
CA GLY A 169 -4.05 -24.64 10.83
C GLY A 169 -3.32 -25.65 11.71
N SER A 170 -2.76 -25.16 12.82
CA SER A 170 -2.30 -26.00 13.92
C SER A 170 -3.47 -26.87 14.40
N ARG A 171 -3.49 -28.15 13.97
CA ARG A 171 -4.22 -29.21 14.66
C ARG A 171 -3.22 -29.91 15.57
N SER A 172 -3.24 -29.57 16.84
CA SER A 172 -2.68 -30.43 17.89
C SER A 172 -3.42 -31.76 17.87
N ALA A 173 -2.71 -32.84 17.54
CA ALA A 173 -3.19 -34.20 17.77
C ALA A 173 -2.93 -34.58 19.25
N PRO A 174 -3.89 -35.21 19.95
CA PRO A 174 -3.63 -35.75 21.29
C PRO A 174 -2.87 -37.08 21.17
N TYR A 175 -1.63 -37.11 21.63
CA TYR A 175 -0.88 -38.36 21.83
C TYR A 175 -1.38 -39.03 23.12
N SER A 176 -2.30 -39.99 22.99
CA SER A 176 -2.54 -41.02 24.00
C SER A 176 -2.09 -42.35 23.43
N ALA A 177 -0.94 -42.83 23.88
CA ALA A 177 -0.57 -44.23 23.77
C ALA A 177 0.04 -44.68 25.11
N SER A 178 -0.80 -45.39 25.86
CA SER A 178 -0.47 -46.21 27.02
C SER A 178 0.58 -47.25 26.64
N MET A 179 1.71 -47.29 27.35
CA MET A 179 2.62 -48.45 27.33
C MET A 179 2.50 -49.21 28.67
N PRO A 180 2.33 -50.54 28.66
CA PRO A 180 2.40 -51.34 29.87
C PRO A 180 3.86 -51.58 30.29
N ARG A 181 4.15 -51.45 31.59
CA ARG A 181 5.46 -51.77 32.17
C ARG A 181 5.67 -53.29 32.26
N PRO A 182 6.84 -53.83 31.90
CA PRO A 182 7.17 -55.21 32.22
C PRO A 182 7.47 -55.37 33.72
N ARG A 183 6.90 -56.42 34.34
CA ARG A 183 7.29 -56.91 35.66
C ARG A 183 8.67 -57.58 35.52
N ILE A 184 9.62 -57.14 36.33
CA ILE A 184 10.86 -57.88 36.56
C ILE A 184 10.63 -58.71 37.82
N SER A 185 10.99 -59.99 37.73
CA SER A 185 10.93 -60.97 38.81
C SER A 185 12.22 -60.97 39.62
#